data_AF-A0A1L3GI16-F1
#
_entry.id   AF-A0A1L3GI16-F1
#
_cell.length_a   1.000
_cell.length_b   1.000
_cell.length_c   1.000
_cell.angle_alpha   90.00
_cell.angle_beta   90.00
_cell.angle_gamma   90.00
#
_symmetry.space_group_name_H-M   'P 1'
#
loop_
_entity.id
_entity.type
_entity.pdbx_description
1 polymer ?
#
loop_
_entity_poly.entity_id
_entity_poly.type
_entity_poly.pdbx_seq_one_letter_code
_entity_poly.pdbx_strand_id
1 'polypeptide(L)'
;MSAFYILALLAIWLFIGKVIYRLWRRWQPAVLRRKILHIVIGILLFSIWFGGAFWEVAGKKMYWDAKVRKMCAIDGGVRVYETVALPAEKFNKWGQINFYRPNQGENALGPEYLVKDETLFLRAETENPTLVRHHFQVLRRSDGKLLGERIAYGRGGGDFPGPWHPSSFSCPDPREGGLLKVLFTKSNSKEVGHE
;
A
#
# COMPACT_ATOMS: atom_id res chain seq x y z
N MET A 1 -16.64 16.21 -12.99
CA MET A 1 -17.88 15.72 -13.65
C MET A 1 -18.95 16.79 -13.46
N SER A 2 -19.60 17.27 -14.54
CA SER A 2 -20.60 18.35 -14.46
C SER A 2 -21.94 17.84 -13.94
N ALA A 3 -22.72 18.69 -13.27
CA ALA A 3 -24.05 18.34 -12.75
C ALA A 3 -25.00 17.77 -13.83
N PHE A 4 -24.84 18.23 -15.08
CA PHE A 4 -25.58 17.72 -16.24
C PHE A 4 -25.32 16.24 -16.52
N TYR A 5 -24.11 15.74 -16.26
CA TYR A 5 -23.76 14.34 -16.47
C TYR A 5 -24.51 13.42 -15.49
N ILE A 6 -24.62 13.83 -14.23
CA ILE A 6 -25.35 13.08 -13.20
C ILE A 6 -26.85 13.06 -13.53
N LEU A 7 -27.42 14.21 -13.95
CA LEU A 7 -28.83 14.29 -14.35
C LEU A 7 -29.13 13.41 -15.58
N ALA A 8 -28.22 13.39 -16.57
CA ALA A 8 -28.35 12.51 -17.73
C ALA A 8 -28.31 11.03 -17.35
N LEU A 9 -27.38 10.63 -16.47
CA LEU A 9 -27.31 9.26 -15.96
C LEU A 9 -28.59 8.87 -15.22
N LEU A 10 -29.12 9.74 -14.36
CA LEU A 10 -30.38 9.50 -13.65
C LEU A 10 -31.56 9.33 -14.61
N ALA A 11 -31.68 10.19 -15.62
CA ALA A 11 -32.75 10.10 -16.62
C ALA A 11 -32.68 8.79 -17.43
N ILE A 12 -31.48 8.39 -17.85
CA ILE A 12 -31.24 7.11 -18.53
C ILE A 12 -31.63 5.94 -17.63
N TRP A 13 -31.24 5.98 -16.35
CA TRP A 13 -31.57 4.93 -15.39
C TRP A 13 -33.08 4.78 -15.18
N LEU A 14 -33.81 5.89 -15.03
CA LEU A 14 -35.27 5.90 -14.91
C LEU A 14 -35.96 5.38 -16.18
N PHE A 15 -35.46 5.76 -17.36
CA PHE A 15 -36.01 5.28 -18.62
C PHE A 15 -35.82 3.78 -18.80
N ILE A 16 -34.59 3.28 -18.58
CA ILE A 16 -34.29 1.84 -18.62
C ILE A 16 -35.16 1.08 -17.62
N GLY A 17 -35.25 1.56 -16.37
CA GLY A 17 -36.10 0.96 -15.35
C GLY A 17 -37.58 0.89 -15.78
N LYS A 18 -38.11 1.94 -16.40
CA LYS A 18 -39.48 1.97 -16.94
C LYS A 18 -39.69 0.98 -18.08
N VAL A 19 -38.71 0.84 -18.98
CA VAL A 19 -38.75 -0.14 -20.09
C VAL A 19 -38.72 -1.56 -19.55
N ILE A 20 -37.79 -1.87 -18.64
CA ILE A 20 -37.69 -3.18 -17.98
C ILE A 20 -38.98 -3.49 -17.22
N TYR A 21 -39.52 -2.54 -16.45
CA TYR A 21 -40.78 -2.72 -15.73
C TYR A 21 -41.95 -3.01 -16.67
N ARG A 22 -42.07 -2.28 -17.79
CA ARG A 22 -43.13 -2.51 -18.79
C ARG A 22 -43.00 -3.87 -19.45
N LEU A 23 -41.79 -4.27 -19.83
CA LEU A 23 -41.52 -5.59 -20.39
C LEU A 23 -41.86 -6.67 -19.37
N TRP A 24 -41.41 -6.53 -18.13
CA TRP A 24 -41.70 -7.46 -17.05
C TRP A 24 -43.20 -7.60 -16.77
N ARG A 25 -43.94 -6.49 -16.75
CA ARG A 25 -45.40 -6.49 -16.55
C ARG A 25 -46.14 -7.22 -17.67
N ARG A 26 -45.66 -7.09 -18.92
CA ARG A 26 -46.22 -7.77 -20.09
C ARG A 26 -45.86 -9.26 -20.12
N TRP A 27 -44.78 -9.65 -19.44
CA TRP A 27 -44.25 -11.00 -19.35
C TRP A 27 -44.54 -11.67 -18.01
N GLN A 28 -45.65 -11.36 -17.34
CA GLN A 28 -46.08 -12.11 -16.15
C GLN A 28 -46.70 -13.45 -16.56
N PRO A 29 -46.03 -14.60 -16.33
CA PRO A 29 -46.64 -15.87 -16.64
C PRO A 29 -47.78 -16.14 -15.67
N ALA A 30 -48.95 -16.53 -16.16
CA ALA A 30 -50.11 -16.87 -15.30
C ALA A 30 -49.83 -18.06 -14.36
N VAL A 31 -48.91 -18.95 -14.76
CA VAL A 31 -48.59 -20.20 -14.06
C VAL A 31 -47.50 -20.00 -13.01
N LEU A 32 -47.80 -20.35 -11.75
CA LEU A 32 -46.91 -20.18 -10.59
C LEU A 32 -45.52 -20.81 -10.78
N ARG A 33 -45.42 -22.02 -11.34
CA ARG A 33 -44.13 -22.69 -11.61
C ARG A 33 -43.21 -21.86 -12.51
N ARG A 34 -43.75 -21.21 -13.55
CA ARG A 34 -42.97 -20.33 -14.42
C ARG A 34 -42.56 -19.05 -13.69
N LYS A 35 -43.41 -18.50 -12.81
CA LYS A 35 -43.04 -17.34 -11.97
C LYS A 35 -41.85 -17.65 -11.08
N ILE A 36 -41.87 -18.80 -10.38
CA ILE A 36 -40.78 -19.25 -9.51
C ILE A 36 -39.49 -19.38 -10.33
N LEU A 37 -39.54 -20.03 -11.49
CA LEU A 37 -38.37 -20.18 -12.36
C LEU A 37 -37.74 -18.83 -12.75
N HIS A 38 -38.55 -17.83 -13.13
CA HIS A 38 -38.03 -16.51 -13.49
C HIS A 38 -37.43 -15.77 -12.31
N ILE A 39 -38.01 -15.89 -11.12
CA ILE A 39 -37.46 -15.30 -9.89
C ILE A 39 -36.10 -15.93 -9.58
N VAL A 40 -35.99 -17.26 -9.64
CA VAL A 40 -34.73 -17.96 -9.40
C VAL A 40 -33.66 -17.51 -10.39
N ILE A 41 -33.99 -17.46 -11.69
CA ILE A 41 -33.06 -16.96 -12.72
C ILE A 41 -32.65 -15.51 -12.42
N GLY A 42 -33.60 -14.65 -12.06
CA GLY A 42 -33.32 -13.25 -11.71
C GLY A 42 -32.37 -13.12 -10.51
N ILE A 43 -32.58 -13.91 -9.45
CA ILE A 43 -31.71 -13.94 -8.27
C ILE A 43 -30.30 -14.40 -8.63
N LEU A 44 -30.18 -15.43 -9.48
CA LEU A 44 -28.87 -15.95 -9.91
C LEU A 44 -28.09 -14.90 -10.72
N LEU A 45 -28.75 -14.27 -11.70
CA LEU A 45 -28.15 -13.20 -12.50
C LEU A 45 -27.75 -12.00 -11.63
N PHE A 46 -28.61 -11.61 -10.69
CA PHE A 46 -28.31 -10.52 -9.76
C PHE A 46 -27.12 -10.86 -8.87
N SER A 47 -27.03 -12.09 -8.36
CA SER A 47 -25.93 -12.52 -7.49
C SER A 47 -24.59 -12.53 -8.23
N ILE A 48 -24.57 -12.97 -9.50
CA ILE A 48 -23.38 -12.94 -10.35
C ILE A 48 -22.95 -11.49 -10.61
N TRP A 49 -23.89 -10.63 -11.01
CA TRP A 49 -23.62 -9.23 -11.29
C TRP A 49 -23.13 -8.48 -10.03
N PHE A 50 -23.82 -8.67 -8.91
CA PHE A 50 -23.49 -8.04 -7.63
C PHE A 50 -22.15 -8.54 -7.09
N GLY A 51 -21.87 -9.84 -7.19
CA GLY A 51 -20.58 -10.43 -6.81
C GLY A 51 -19.42 -9.88 -7.64
N GLY A 52 -19.60 -9.77 -8.97
CA GLY A 52 -18.61 -9.16 -9.87
C GLY A 52 -18.38 -7.67 -9.56
N ALA A 53 -19.45 -6.91 -9.32
CA ALA A 53 -19.34 -5.52 -8.92
C ALA A 53 -18.61 -5.36 -7.57
N PHE A 54 -18.92 -6.20 -6.59
CA PHE A 54 -18.25 -6.19 -5.28
C PHE A 54 -16.77 -6.56 -5.38
N TRP A 55 -16.42 -7.49 -6.29
CA TRP A 55 -15.02 -7.82 -6.55
C TRP A 55 -14.21 -6.62 -7.03
N GLU A 56 -14.74 -5.85 -7.99
CA GLU A 56 -14.08 -4.65 -8.52
C GLU A 56 -13.97 -3.53 -7.48
N VAL A 57 -14.96 -3.39 -6.59
CA VAL A 57 -14.98 -2.32 -5.58
C VAL A 57 -14.10 -2.64 -4.36
N ALA A 58 -14.17 -3.87 -3.85
CA ALA A 58 -13.55 -4.23 -2.57
C ALA A 58 -12.61 -5.44 -2.69
N GLY A 59 -13.00 -6.48 -3.44
CA GLY A 59 -12.27 -7.74 -3.50
C GLY A 59 -10.83 -7.59 -3.99
N LYS A 60 -10.65 -6.84 -5.08
CA LYS A 60 -9.33 -6.56 -5.66
C LYS A 60 -8.40 -5.87 -4.66
N LYS A 61 -8.88 -4.82 -3.99
CA LYS A 61 -8.11 -4.10 -2.96
C LYS A 61 -7.68 -5.02 -1.82
N MET A 62 -8.63 -5.77 -1.25
CA MET A 62 -8.37 -6.70 -0.15
C MET A 62 -7.38 -7.81 -0.54
N TYR A 63 -7.49 -8.33 -1.77
CA TYR A 63 -6.55 -9.31 -2.30
C TYR A 63 -5.11 -8.77 -2.32
N TRP A 64 -4.91 -7.55 -2.83
CA TRP A 64 -3.58 -6.95 -2.90
C TRP A 64 -3.04 -6.54 -1.53
N ASP A 65 -3.89 -6.07 -0.61
CA ASP A 65 -3.48 -5.82 0.78
C ASP A 65 -3.00 -7.11 1.45
N ALA A 66 -3.72 -8.22 1.26
CA ALA A 66 -3.31 -9.53 1.77
C ALA A 66 -2.00 -10.01 1.14
N LYS A 67 -1.80 -9.77 -0.16
CA LYS A 67 -0.55 -10.10 -0.85
C LYS A 67 0.62 -9.25 -0.33
N VAL A 68 0.43 -7.96 -0.08
CA VAL A 68 1.43 -7.11 0.57
C VAL A 68 1.78 -7.65 1.95
N ARG A 69 0.79 -7.97 2.80
CA ARG A 69 1.05 -8.57 4.12
C ARG A 69 1.88 -9.85 4.03
N LYS A 70 1.57 -10.72 3.06
CA LYS A 70 2.33 -11.95 2.84
C LYS A 70 3.79 -11.66 2.46
N MET A 71 4.04 -10.70 1.57
CA MET A 71 5.42 -10.30 1.23
C MET A 71 6.12 -9.68 2.44
N CYS A 72 5.46 -8.78 3.17
CA CYS A 72 6.00 -8.20 4.40
C CYS A 72 6.39 -9.27 5.43
N ALA A 73 5.63 -10.37 5.52
CA ALA A 73 5.91 -11.46 6.46
C ALA A 73 7.08 -12.37 6.01
N ILE A 74 7.34 -12.48 4.71
CA ILE A 74 8.40 -13.35 4.17
C ILE A 74 9.75 -12.65 4.27
N ASP A 75 9.86 -11.44 3.74
CA ASP A 75 11.15 -10.76 3.62
C ASP A 75 11.13 -9.29 4.04
N GLY A 76 9.95 -8.72 4.31
CA GLY A 76 9.81 -7.35 4.78
C GLY A 76 10.36 -7.12 6.18
N GLY A 77 10.63 -5.86 6.48
CA GLY A 77 11.11 -5.41 7.79
C GLY A 77 12.55 -4.91 7.76
N VAL A 78 13.16 -4.85 8.94
CA VAL A 78 14.49 -4.30 9.17
C VAL A 78 15.44 -5.44 9.53
N ARG A 79 16.57 -5.53 8.82
CA ARG A 79 17.68 -6.44 9.12
C ARG A 79 18.90 -5.61 9.46
N VAL A 80 19.51 -5.90 10.60
CA VAL A 80 20.74 -5.25 11.04
C VAL A 80 21.81 -6.33 11.14
N TYR A 81 22.87 -6.15 10.36
CA TYR A 81 24.02 -7.06 10.35
C TYR A 81 25.09 -6.58 11.33
N GLU A 82 25.24 -5.27 11.45
CA GLU A 82 26.19 -4.65 12.37
C GLU A 82 25.65 -3.32 12.88
N THR A 83 25.62 -3.15 14.20
CA THR A 83 25.28 -1.87 14.84
C THR A 83 26.52 -1.00 14.96
N VAL A 84 26.35 0.31 14.81
CA VAL A 84 27.42 1.29 14.95
C VAL A 84 27.20 2.11 16.22
N ALA A 85 28.21 2.17 17.08
CA ALA A 85 28.20 3.07 18.23
C ALA A 85 28.67 4.47 17.80
N LEU A 86 27.80 5.46 17.98
CA LEU A 86 28.09 6.86 17.67
C LEU A 86 28.13 7.70 18.95
N PRO A 87 28.90 8.80 18.96
CA PRO A 87 28.98 9.68 20.11
C PRO A 87 27.65 10.42 20.33
N ALA A 88 27.40 10.85 21.58
CA ALA A 88 26.09 11.35 22.02
C ALA A 88 25.60 12.56 21.21
N GLU A 89 26.52 13.37 20.71
CA GLU A 89 26.28 14.60 19.95
C GLU A 89 25.68 14.34 18.57
N LYS A 90 25.77 13.09 18.07
CA LYS A 90 25.17 12.67 16.80
C LYS A 90 23.68 12.32 16.92
N PHE A 91 23.11 12.39 18.12
CA PHE A 91 21.70 12.11 18.37
C PHE A 91 20.95 13.38 18.79
N ASN A 92 19.69 13.46 18.40
CA ASN A 92 18.75 14.47 18.91
C ASN A 92 18.12 14.01 20.24
N LYS A 93 17.31 14.87 20.86
CA LYS A 93 16.63 14.57 22.13
C LYS A 93 15.65 13.39 22.09
N TRP A 94 15.29 12.90 20.90
CA TRP A 94 14.41 11.75 20.70
C TRP A 94 15.18 10.46 20.36
N GLY A 95 16.51 10.48 20.43
CA GLY A 95 17.36 9.33 20.14
C GLY A 95 17.47 8.98 18.66
N GLN A 96 17.14 9.92 17.76
CA GLN A 96 17.37 9.77 16.32
C GLN A 96 18.67 10.46 15.93
N ILE A 97 19.33 9.95 14.90
CA ILE A 97 20.51 10.61 14.37
C ILE A 97 20.18 12.00 13.80
N ASN A 98 21.01 12.99 14.10
CA ASN A 98 20.76 14.40 13.73
C ASN A 98 21.48 14.85 12.45
N PHE A 99 22.34 13.98 11.88
CA PHE A 99 23.15 14.27 10.70
C PHE A 99 22.60 13.61 9.42
N TYR A 100 21.44 12.94 9.48
CA TYR A 100 20.76 12.43 8.29
C TYR A 100 20.22 13.59 7.43
N ARG A 101 20.52 13.57 6.14
CA ARG A 101 20.17 14.59 5.16
C ARG A 101 19.62 13.92 3.88
N PRO A 102 18.30 13.65 3.80
CA PRO A 102 17.73 12.87 2.70
C PRO A 102 17.96 13.47 1.31
N ASN A 103 18.11 14.80 1.22
CA ASN A 103 18.34 15.51 -0.05
C ASN A 103 19.76 15.34 -0.62
N GLN A 104 20.67 14.63 0.08
CA GLN A 104 22.03 14.39 -0.37
C GLN A 104 22.19 13.04 -1.10
N GLY A 105 21.08 12.36 -1.42
CA GLY A 105 21.09 11.09 -2.13
C GLY A 105 21.92 10.04 -1.39
N GLU A 106 22.88 9.42 -2.06
CA GLU A 106 23.71 8.38 -1.45
C GLU A 106 24.59 8.88 -0.29
N ASN A 107 24.83 10.20 -0.20
CA ASN A 107 25.60 10.85 0.84
C ASN A 107 24.75 11.31 2.04
N ALA A 108 23.50 10.84 2.17
CA ALA A 108 22.58 11.30 3.20
C ALA A 108 23.05 11.07 4.65
N LEU A 109 24.07 10.25 4.87
CA LEU A 109 24.66 9.97 6.19
C LEU A 109 26.11 10.50 6.32
N GLY A 110 26.50 11.46 5.49
CA GLY A 110 27.82 12.07 5.50
C GLY A 110 28.90 11.21 4.82
N PRO A 111 30.19 11.51 5.09
CA PRO A 111 31.31 10.89 4.36
C PRO A 111 31.66 9.48 4.82
N GLU A 112 31.09 9.01 5.94
CA GLU A 112 31.42 7.70 6.54
C GLU A 112 30.49 6.57 6.04
N TYR A 113 29.27 6.92 5.64
CA TYR A 113 28.23 5.95 5.29
C TYR A 113 27.61 6.27 3.93
N LEU A 114 27.28 5.23 3.18
CA LEU A 114 26.54 5.30 1.93
C LEU A 114 25.10 4.85 2.19
N VAL A 115 24.14 5.61 1.69
CA VAL A 115 22.73 5.20 1.67
C VAL A 115 22.37 4.77 0.26
N LYS A 116 21.74 3.61 0.10
CA LYS A 116 21.10 3.24 -1.16
C LYS A 116 19.60 3.11 -0.94
N ASP A 117 18.83 3.77 -1.77
CA ASP A 117 17.36 3.71 -1.72
C ASP A 117 16.86 3.32 -3.11
N GLU A 118 16.37 2.10 -3.24
CA GLU A 118 15.89 1.53 -4.49
C GLU A 118 14.37 1.31 -4.40
N THR A 119 13.65 1.79 -5.40
CA THR A 119 12.22 1.52 -5.56
C THR A 119 12.02 0.65 -6.78
N LEU A 120 11.50 -0.57 -6.56
CA LEU A 120 11.17 -1.53 -7.60
C LEU A 120 9.66 -1.63 -7.76
N PHE A 121 9.16 -1.36 -8.96
CA PHE A 121 7.77 -1.58 -9.32
C PHE A 121 7.56 -3.05 -9.70
N LEU A 122 6.99 -3.82 -8.78
CA LEU A 122 6.60 -5.21 -9.02
C LEU A 122 5.38 -5.33 -9.94
N ARG A 123 4.63 -4.24 -10.04
CA ARG A 123 3.53 -4.05 -10.96
C ARG A 123 3.59 -2.62 -11.47
N ALA A 124 3.39 -2.45 -12.78
CA ALA A 124 3.63 -1.18 -13.45
C ALA A 124 2.87 -0.01 -12.79
N GLU A 125 3.47 1.19 -12.82
CA GLU A 125 2.90 2.41 -12.26
C GLU A 125 1.56 2.81 -12.88
N THR A 126 1.35 2.43 -14.15
CA THR A 126 0.12 2.70 -14.89
C THR A 126 -1.03 1.76 -14.53
N GLU A 127 -0.75 0.70 -13.76
CA GLU A 127 -1.76 -0.28 -13.37
C GLU A 127 -2.44 0.09 -12.05
N ASN A 128 -3.72 -0.26 -11.94
CA ASN A 128 -4.50 -0.05 -10.72
C ASN A 128 -4.90 -1.40 -10.09
N PRO A 129 -4.41 -1.77 -8.89
CA PRO A 129 -3.42 -1.07 -8.07
C PRO A 129 -1.97 -1.23 -8.57
N THR A 130 -1.12 -0.28 -8.15
CA THR A 130 0.33 -0.36 -8.24
C THR A 130 0.88 -1.19 -7.08
N LEU A 131 2.02 -1.86 -7.31
CA LEU A 131 2.72 -2.65 -6.29
C LEU A 131 4.20 -2.31 -6.32
N VAL A 132 4.72 -1.87 -5.18
CA VAL A 132 6.09 -1.36 -5.04
C VAL A 132 6.83 -2.11 -3.95
N ARG A 133 8.14 -2.25 -4.14
CA ARG A 133 9.12 -2.70 -3.15
C ARG A 133 10.14 -1.59 -2.97
N HIS A 134 10.21 -1.04 -1.77
CA HIS A 134 11.26 -0.12 -1.34
C HIS A 134 12.35 -0.89 -0.63
N HIS A 135 13.59 -0.67 -1.03
CA HIS A 135 14.78 -1.31 -0.45
C HIS A 135 15.77 -0.23 -0.06
N PHE A 136 15.88 0.00 1.24
CA PHE A 136 16.75 1.00 1.83
C PHE A 136 17.94 0.32 2.51
N GLN A 137 19.16 0.64 2.11
CA GLN A 137 20.39 0.03 2.60
C GLN A 137 21.34 1.08 3.16
N VAL A 138 22.10 0.70 4.18
CA VAL A 138 23.18 1.54 4.73
C VAL A 138 24.48 0.74 4.71
N LEU A 139 25.48 1.28 4.02
CA LEU A 139 26.79 0.69 3.89
C LEU A 139 27.84 1.58 4.56
N ARG A 140 28.87 0.98 5.16
CA ARG A 140 30.06 1.71 5.62
C ARG A 140 31.00 1.92 4.44
N ARG A 141 31.52 3.13 4.27
CA ARG A 141 32.39 3.48 3.13
C ARG A 141 33.80 2.91 3.23
N SER A 142 34.34 2.77 4.44
CA SER A 142 35.73 2.33 4.65
C SER A 142 35.99 0.90 4.18
N ASP A 143 35.01 0.01 4.32
CA ASP A 143 35.11 -1.42 4.00
C ASP A 143 34.04 -1.89 3.00
N GLY A 144 33.10 -1.03 2.61
CA GLY A 144 31.98 -1.37 1.73
C GLY A 144 30.95 -2.30 2.37
N LYS A 145 31.00 -2.53 3.69
CA LYS A 145 30.16 -3.52 4.37
C LYS A 145 28.72 -3.02 4.52
N LEU A 146 27.75 -3.89 4.22
CA LEU A 146 26.33 -3.64 4.48
C LEU A 146 26.05 -3.75 5.99
N LEU A 147 25.72 -2.62 6.61
CA LEU A 147 25.47 -2.55 8.06
C LEU A 147 24.02 -2.94 8.38
N GLY A 148 23.08 -2.54 7.53
CA GLY A 148 21.69 -2.92 7.66
C GLY A 148 20.85 -2.54 6.44
N GLU A 149 19.68 -3.15 6.36
CA GLU A 149 18.72 -2.92 5.29
C GLU A 149 17.28 -2.93 5.80
N ARG A 150 16.41 -2.24 5.07
CA ARG A 150 14.97 -2.27 5.25
C ARG A 150 14.31 -2.58 3.92
N ILE A 151 13.45 -3.59 3.92
CA ILE A 151 12.59 -3.91 2.79
C ILE A 151 11.16 -3.60 3.19
N ALA A 152 10.47 -2.79 2.40
CA ALA A 152 9.07 -2.45 2.61
C ALA A 152 8.29 -2.62 1.30
N TYR A 153 7.12 -3.23 1.39
CA TYR A 153 6.19 -3.39 0.30
C TYR A 153 5.04 -2.39 0.46
N GLY A 154 4.56 -1.90 -0.67
CA GLY A 154 3.47 -0.95 -0.74
C GLY A 154 2.52 -1.26 -1.89
N ARG A 155 1.24 -0.97 -1.68
CA ARG A 155 0.21 -0.91 -2.70
C ARG A 155 -0.27 0.53 -2.81
N GLY A 156 -0.41 1.04 -4.03
CA GLY A 156 -1.15 2.27 -4.33
C GLY A 156 -2.41 1.97 -5.14
N GLY A 157 -3.52 2.65 -4.86
CA GLY A 157 -4.79 2.50 -5.59
C GLY A 157 -5.63 1.28 -5.19
N GLY A 158 -6.10 0.52 -6.17
CA GLY A 158 -7.04 -0.59 -5.99
C GLY A 158 -8.46 -0.16 -5.62
N ASP A 159 -8.70 1.15 -5.49
CA ASP A 159 -10.00 1.71 -5.19
C ASP A 159 -10.85 1.84 -6.46
N PHE A 160 -12.16 1.97 -6.23
CA PHE A 160 -13.11 2.31 -7.28
C PHE A 160 -12.69 3.62 -7.99
N PRO A 161 -12.81 3.71 -9.33
CA PRO A 161 -12.46 4.91 -10.06
C PRO A 161 -13.31 6.10 -9.61
N GLY A 162 -12.65 7.21 -9.28
CA GLY A 162 -13.34 8.42 -8.83
C GLY A 162 -12.41 9.62 -8.65
N PRO A 163 -12.96 10.80 -8.31
CA PRO A 163 -12.19 12.03 -8.13
C PRO A 163 -11.38 12.09 -6.82
N TRP A 164 -11.35 11.02 -6.03
CA TRP A 164 -10.61 10.96 -4.78
C TRP A 164 -9.18 10.45 -5.00
N HIS A 165 -8.28 10.79 -4.07
CA HIS A 165 -6.93 10.25 -4.07
C HIS A 165 -6.94 8.73 -3.87
N PRO A 166 -6.08 7.99 -4.60
CA PRO A 166 -5.95 6.55 -4.41
C PRO A 166 -5.45 6.24 -2.99
N SER A 167 -6.05 5.23 -2.38
CA SER A 167 -5.60 4.72 -1.09
C SER A 167 -4.26 4.01 -1.22
N SER A 168 -3.49 4.00 -0.14
CA SER A 168 -2.26 3.23 -0.05
C SER A 168 -2.32 2.23 1.09
N PHE A 169 -1.56 1.15 0.97
CA PHE A 169 -1.34 0.18 2.03
C PHE A 169 0.13 -0.24 2.01
N SER A 170 0.81 -0.16 3.14
CA SER A 170 2.23 -0.49 3.26
C SER A 170 2.47 -1.53 4.36
N CYS A 171 3.65 -2.13 4.36
CA CYS A 171 4.08 -2.94 5.50
C CYS A 171 3.98 -2.12 6.79
N PRO A 172 3.50 -2.74 7.90
CA PRO A 172 3.57 -2.10 9.21
C PRO A 172 5.03 -1.79 9.53
N ASP A 173 5.32 -0.61 10.05
CA ASP A 173 6.68 -0.24 10.43
C ASP A 173 7.08 -1.07 11.66
N PRO A 174 8.08 -1.96 11.56
CA PRO A 174 8.39 -2.86 12.68
C PRO A 174 8.95 -2.14 13.91
N ARG A 175 9.43 -0.89 13.78
CA ARG A 175 10.00 -0.11 14.90
C ARG A 175 9.77 1.38 14.73
N GLU A 176 9.29 2.05 15.78
CA GLU A 176 9.18 3.51 15.83
C GLU A 176 10.55 4.17 15.57
N GLY A 177 10.79 4.65 14.35
CA GLY A 177 12.04 5.35 13.96
C GLY A 177 12.89 4.68 12.88
N GLY A 178 12.45 3.55 12.31
CA GLY A 178 13.05 2.94 11.12
C GLY A 178 14.46 2.35 11.30
N LEU A 179 15.12 1.98 10.18
CA LEU A 179 16.43 1.32 10.17
C LEU A 179 17.49 2.11 10.94
N LEU A 180 17.57 3.42 10.70
CA LEU A 180 18.63 4.29 11.22
C LEU A 180 18.65 4.32 12.76
N LYS A 181 17.47 4.29 13.40
CA LYS A 181 17.37 4.27 14.88
C LYS A 181 17.90 2.98 15.49
N VAL A 182 17.78 1.85 14.78
CA VAL A 182 18.29 0.56 15.26
C VAL A 182 19.77 0.41 14.94
N LEU A 183 20.17 0.90 13.77
CA LEU A 183 21.52 0.75 13.26
C LEU A 183 22.54 1.53 14.09
N PHE A 184 22.19 2.77 14.44
CA PHE A 184 23.06 3.66 15.18
C PHE A 184 22.66 3.67 16.66
N THR A 185 23.56 3.17 17.49
CA THR A 185 23.39 3.13 18.94
C THR A 185 24.25 4.22 19.58
N LYS A 186 23.77 4.79 20.68
CA LYS A 186 24.56 5.75 21.46
C LYS A 186 25.69 5.00 22.14
N SER A 187 26.94 5.44 21.98
CA SER A 187 28.04 4.90 22.77
C SER A 187 27.76 5.15 24.24
N ASN A 188 27.81 4.10 25.07
CA ASN A 188 27.77 4.27 26.51
C ASN A 188 29.07 4.98 26.90
N SER A 189 28.94 6.23 27.34
CA SER A 189 29.99 6.96 28.04
C SER A 189 30.26 6.25 29.37
N LYS A 190 31.02 5.15 29.35
CA LYS A 190 31.68 4.60 30.55
C LYS A 190 33.15 4.94 30.47
N GLU A 191 33.53 5.86 31.36
CA GLU A 191 34.85 6.04 31.98
C GLU A 191 36.04 6.31 31.04
N VAL A 192 36.19 7.58 30.66
CA VAL A 192 37.53 8.17 30.61
C VAL A 192 37.93 8.42 32.06
N GLY A 193 38.53 7.42 32.69
CA GLY A 193 39.31 7.61 33.91
C GLY A 193 40.52 8.47 33.56
N HIS A 194 40.49 9.72 33.99
CA HIS A 194 41.69 10.52 34.15
C HIS A 194 42.35 10.07 35.46
N GLU A 195 43.45 9.33 35.34
CA GLU A 195 44.54 9.31 36.33
C GLU A 195 45.82 9.78 35.63
#